data_AF-A0A7V4F1M2-F1
#
_entry.id   AF-A0A7V4F1M2-F1
#
_cell.length_a   1.000
_cell.length_b   1.000
_cell.length_c   1.000
_cell.angle_alpha   90.00
_cell.angle_beta   90.00
_cell.angle_gamma   90.00
#
_symmetry.space_group_name_H-M   'P 1'
#
loop_
_entity.id
_entity.type
_entity.pdbx_description
1 polymer ?
#
loop_
_entity_poly.entity_id
_entity_poly.type
_entity_poly.pdbx_seq_one_letter_code
_entity_poly.pdbx_strand_id
1 'polypeptide(L)' 'MAKQISPIYQIQIALKGSKPKIWRRVLVPSDTLLYNFHKIIQTTMGWTNSHLHQFV' A
#
# COMPACT_ATOMS: atom_id res chain seq x y z
N MET A 1 3.75 11.30 -24.97
CA MET A 1 3.89 9.84 -25.12
C MET A 1 2.77 9.16 -24.34
N ALA A 2 2.10 8.16 -24.92
CA ALA A 2 1.04 7.44 -24.22
C ALA A 2 1.63 6.62 -23.07
N LYS A 3 1.08 6.76 -21.86
CA LYS A 3 1.50 5.95 -20.71
C LYS A 3 1.14 4.49 -20.99
N GLN A 4 2.15 3.62 -21.05
CA GLN A 4 1.93 2.18 -21.18
C GLN A 4 1.10 1.68 -19.99
N ILE A 5 0.15 0.77 -20.23
CA ILE A 5 -0.72 0.25 -19.17
C ILE A 5 0.07 -0.78 -18.37
N SER A 6 0.44 -0.41 -17.15
CA SER A 6 1.10 -1.29 -16.19
C SER A 6 0.10 -2.32 -15.63
N PRO A 7 0.47 -3.61 -15.52
CA PRO A 7 -0.34 -4.61 -14.83
C PRO A 7 -0.83 -4.14 -13.46
N ILE A 8 -1.98 -4.64 -13.01
CA ILE A 8 -2.53 -4.29 -11.70
C ILE A 8 -2.30 -5.44 -10.72
N TYR A 9 -1.67 -5.16 -9.59
CA TYR A 9 -1.57 -6.07 -8.46
C TYR A 9 -2.74 -5.88 -7.51
N GLN A 10 -3.33 -6.99 -7.06
CA GLN A 10 -4.26 -7.00 -5.93
C GLN A 10 -3.50 -7.37 -4.65
N ILE A 11 -3.28 -6.39 -3.79
CA ILE A 11 -2.46 -6.54 -2.58
C ILE A 11 -3.35 -6.53 -1.34
N GLN A 12 -3.12 -7.48 -0.43
CA GLN A 12 -3.72 -7.47 0.90
C GLN A 12 -2.72 -6.89 1.92
N ILE A 13 -3.12 -5.83 2.60
CA ILE A 13 -2.35 -5.18 3.68
C ILE A 13 -3.00 -5.56 5.01
N ALA A 14 -2.24 -6.09 5.96
CA ALA A 14 -2.77 -6.52 7.26
C ALA A 14 -1.86 -6.10 8.41
N LEU A 15 -2.46 -5.67 9.53
CA LEU A 15 -1.72 -5.36 10.76
C LEU A 15 -1.38 -6.64 11.53
N LYS A 16 -0.08 -6.93 11.64
CA LYS A 16 0.42 -8.04 12.46
C LYS A 16 0.09 -7.79 13.94
N GLY A 17 -0.35 -8.84 14.63
CA GLY A 17 -0.64 -8.77 16.07
C GLY A 17 -2.03 -8.25 16.45
N SER A 18 -2.87 -7.89 15.47
CA SER A 18 -4.26 -7.46 15.74
C SER A 18 -5.23 -8.64 15.88
N LYS A 19 -6.12 -8.58 16.88
CA LYS A 19 -7.29 -9.45 17.04
C LYS A 19 -8.50 -8.60 17.44
N PRO A 20 -9.57 -8.54 16.62
CA PRO A 20 -9.73 -9.18 15.31
C PRO A 20 -8.73 -8.65 14.27
N LYS A 21 -8.51 -9.41 13.19
CA LYS A 21 -7.56 -9.06 12.12
C LYS A 21 -7.98 -7.74 11.45
N ILE A 22 -7.13 -6.73 11.50
CA ILE A 22 -7.33 -5.47 10.77
C ILE A 22 -6.59 -5.56 9.43
N TRP A 23 -7.33 -5.44 8.32
CA TRP A 23 -6.78 -5.55 6.97
C TRP A 23 -7.53 -4.72 5.93
N ARG A 24 -6.88 -4.50 4.77
CA ARG A 24 -7.39 -3.82 3.58
C ARG A 24 -6.94 -4.57 2.32
N ARG A 25 -7.70 -4.45 1.23
CA ARG A 25 -7.33 -4.95 -0.10
C ARG A 25 -7.35 -3.80 -1.09
N VAL A 26 -6.28 -3.65 -1.86
CA VAL A 26 -6.08 -2.54 -2.79
C VAL A 26 -5.60 -3.03 -4.15
N LEU A 27 -5.94 -2.27 -5.20
CA LEU A 27 -5.44 -2.45 -6.56
C LEU A 27 -4.34 -1.42 -6.81
N VAL A 28 -3.16 -1.89 -7.21
CA VAL A 28 -1.96 -1.05 -7.34
C VAL A 28 -1.28 -1.35 -8.68
N PRO A 29 -0.99 -0.34 -9.51
CA PRO A 29 -0.19 -0.53 -10.72
C PRO A 29 1.19 -1.13 -10.39
N SER A 30 1.67 -2.05 -11.21
CA SER A 30 2.91 -2.80 -10.98
C SER A 30 4.17 -1.94 -11.02
N ASP A 31 4.08 -0.76 -11.64
CA ASP A 31 5.13 0.27 -11.69
C ASP A 31 5.07 1.25 -10.51
N THR A 32 4.23 0.98 -9.50
CA THR A 32 4.16 1.82 -8.30
C THR A 32 5.44 1.70 -7.48
N LEU A 33 6.18 2.79 -7.38
CA LEU A 33 7.36 2.89 -6.51
C LEU A 33 6.98 2.65 -5.04
N LEU A 34 7.88 2.05 -4.27
CA LEU A 34 7.66 1.75 -2.84
C LEU A 34 7.30 2.98 -2.01
N TYR A 35 7.87 4.15 -2.31
CA TYR A 35 7.49 5.42 -1.68
C TYR A 35 6.01 5.79 -1.89
N ASN A 36 5.48 5.56 -3.10
CA ASN A 36 4.07 5.79 -3.39
C ASN A 36 3.20 4.70 -2.76
N PHE A 37 3.70 3.46 -2.74
CA PHE A 37 3.01 2.36 -2.07
C PHE A 37 2.89 2.60 -0.55
N HIS A 38 3.90 3.18 0.09
CA HIS A 38 3.80 3.64 1.48
C HIS A 38 2.66 4.64 1.68
N LYS A 39 2.52 5.63 0.81
CA LYS A 39 1.39 6.59 0.88
C LYS A 39 0.04 5.88 0.75
N ILE A 40 -0.07 4.87 -0.12
CA ILE A 40 -1.29 4.05 -0.25
C ILE A 40 -1.58 3.33 1.07
N ILE A 41 -0.57 2.72 1.72
CA ILE A 41 -0.73 2.09 3.03
C ILE A 41 -1.21 3.12 4.07
N GLN A 42 -0.58 4.29 4.15
CA GLN A 42 -0.96 5.36 5.08
C GLN A 42 -2.43 5.74 4.93
N THR A 43 -2.86 6.07 3.71
CA THR A 43 -4.25 6.46 3.44
C THR A 43 -5.24 5.34 3.75
N THR A 44 -4.95 4.11 3.33
CA THR A 44 -5.89 2.97 3.49
C THR A 44 -6.07 2.53 4.94
N MET A 45 -5.05 2.76 5.78
CA MET A 45 -5.10 2.50 7.21
C MET A 45 -5.58 3.70 8.04
N GLY A 46 -5.78 4.87 7.42
CA GLY A 46 -6.16 6.10 8.12
C GLY A 46 -5.01 6.70 8.95
N TRP A 47 -3.77 6.47 8.53
CA TRP A 47 -2.57 6.98 9.17
C TRP A 47 -2.10 8.29 8.55
N THR A 48 -1.35 9.06 9.34
CA THR A 48 -0.99 10.46 9.06
C THR A 48 0.47 10.66 8.67
N ASN A 49 1.20 9.58 8.32
CA ASN A 49 2.62 9.63 7.97
C ASN A 49 3.51 10.28 9.05
N SER A 50 3.19 10.06 10.32
CA SER A 50 3.85 10.74 11.45
C SER A 50 5.16 10.09 11.93
N HIS A 51 5.53 8.93 11.38
CA HIS A 51 6.71 8.17 11.80
C HIS A 51 7.49 7.64 10.59
N LEU A 52 8.79 7.34 10.80
CA LEU A 52 9.64 6.71 9.79
C LEU A 52 9.14 5.30 9.44
N HIS A 53 9.41 4.87 8.21
CA HIS A 53 9.03 3.56 7.69
C HIS A 53 10.14 2.97 6.82
N GLN A 54 10.10 1.65 6.60
CA GLN A 54 10.96 0.94 5.66
C GLN A 54 10.25 -0.29 5.10
N PHE A 55 10.71 -0.78 3.96
CA PHE A 55 10.34 -2.06 3.37
C PHE A 55 11.53 -3.02 3.47
N VAL A 56 11.28 -4.29 3.78
CA VAL A 56 12.28 -5.37 3.93
C VAL A 56 11.93 -6.51 3.01
#